data_AF-A0A6G0X933-F1
#
_entry.id   AF-A0A6G0X933-F1
#
_cell.length_a   1.000
_cell.length_b   1.000
_cell.length_c   1.000
_cell.angle_alpha   90.00
_cell.angle_beta   90.00
_cell.angle_gamma   90.00
#
_symmetry.space_group_name_H-M   'P 1'
#
loop_
_entity.id
_entity.type
_entity.pdbx_description
1 polymer ?
#
loop_
_entity_poly.entity_id
_entity_poly.type
_entity_poly.pdbx_seq_one_letter_code
_entity_poly.pdbx_strand_id
1 'polypeptide(L)'
;MIDYVEGKDHSITGVVPPLPRRDPTKKKKKVRFARVSLRAARVSPRERLGRPLTVVDVPGILCGPQREDLPADQLERAIALQEAEESFRRFYKMVEEILTLKEVEERARQAAEAAVLHD
;
A
#
# COMPACT_ATOMS: atom_id res chain seq x y z
N MET A 1 14.00 -17.81 34.94
CA MET A 1 13.87 -17.09 36.22
C MET A 1 14.09 -15.64 35.89
N ILE A 2 13.00 -14.86 35.74
CA ILE A 2 13.05 -13.45 35.37
C ILE A 2 12.64 -12.70 36.63
N ASP A 3 13.58 -11.97 37.21
CA ASP A 3 13.33 -11.18 38.41
C ASP A 3 12.52 -9.94 38.04
N TYR A 4 11.37 -9.81 38.69
CA TYR A 4 10.55 -8.60 38.71
C TYR A 4 11.27 -7.56 39.57
N VAL A 5 11.61 -6.39 39.02
CA VAL A 5 12.04 -5.23 39.81
C VAL A 5 10.98 -4.14 39.70
N GLU A 6 10.67 -3.62 40.87
CA GLU A 6 9.47 -2.95 41.32
C GLU A 6 9.33 -1.50 40.84
N GLY A 7 8.10 -1.01 40.95
CA GLY A 7 7.65 0.31 40.55
C GLY A 7 8.55 1.45 41.04
N LYS A 8 8.73 2.44 40.17
CA LYS A 8 9.17 3.76 40.56
C LYS A 8 8.27 4.78 39.88
N ASP A 9 7.37 5.35 40.68
CA ASP A 9 6.52 6.47 40.34
C ASP A 9 7.39 7.65 39.92
N HIS A 10 7.50 7.86 38.61
CA HIS A 10 8.11 9.07 38.08
C HIS A 10 6.99 10.03 37.74
N SER A 11 6.78 10.96 38.67
CA SER A 11 6.05 12.21 38.47
C SER A 11 6.40 12.81 37.10
N ILE A 12 5.39 12.99 36.25
CA ILE A 12 5.54 13.65 34.94
C ILE A 12 5.74 15.14 35.20
N THR A 13 7.00 15.52 35.39
CA THR A 13 7.47 16.91 35.25
C THR A 13 8.57 16.91 34.20
N GLY A 14 8.20 16.61 32.96
CA GLY A 14 9.07 16.67 31.79
C GLY A 14 8.57 17.75 30.85
N VAL A 15 9.26 18.89 30.81
CA VAL A 15 9.06 19.94 29.80
C VAL A 15 9.20 19.30 28.42
N VAL A 16 8.16 19.37 27.59
CA VAL A 16 8.20 18.86 26.21
C VAL A 16 9.30 19.62 25.45
N PRO A 17 10.34 18.96 24.93
CA PRO A 17 11.35 19.64 24.15
C PRO A 17 10.71 20.17 22.85
N PRO A 18 11.00 21.42 22.43
CA PRO A 18 10.40 21.98 21.24
C PRO A 18 10.82 21.19 20.00
N LEU A 19 9.85 20.87 19.14
CA LEU A 19 10.08 20.20 17.86
C LEU A 19 11.08 21.00 17.01
N PRO A 20 12.00 20.33 16.30
CA PRO A 20 12.99 21.01 15.47
C PRO A 20 12.30 21.85 14.40
N ARG A 21 12.61 23.15 14.38
CA ARG A 21 12.11 24.08 13.37
C ARG A 21 12.63 23.67 12.00
N ARG A 22 11.72 23.57 11.03
CA ARG A 22 12.01 23.16 9.65
C ARG A 22 12.81 24.28 8.97
N ASP A 23 14.13 24.10 8.84
CA ASP A 23 14.99 25.03 8.13
C ASP A 23 14.55 25.19 6.66
N PRO A 24 14.18 26.41 6.21
CA PRO A 24 13.73 26.66 4.84
C PRO A 24 14.88 26.60 3.81
N THR A 25 16.14 26.52 4.26
CA THR A 25 17.34 26.50 3.39
C THR A 25 17.73 25.09 2.93
N LYS A 26 17.15 24.02 3.50
CA LYS A 26 17.45 22.65 3.05
C LYS A 26 16.71 22.33 1.76
N LYS A 27 17.45 22.37 0.64
CA LYS A 27 16.98 21.91 -0.67
C LYS A 27 16.36 20.52 -0.55
N LYS A 28 15.07 20.41 -0.87
CA LYS A 28 14.37 19.11 -0.95
C LYS A 28 15.09 18.25 -1.98
N LYS A 29 15.70 17.14 -1.54
CA LYS A 29 16.16 16.10 -2.47
C LYS A 29 14.92 15.60 -3.20
N LYS A 30 14.85 15.88 -4.50
CA LYS A 30 13.76 15.42 -5.37
C LYS A 30 13.94 13.92 -5.54
N VAL A 31 13.22 13.14 -4.74
CA VAL A 31 13.11 11.70 -4.95
C VAL A 31 12.39 11.53 -6.28
N ARG A 32 13.14 11.09 -7.30
CA ARG A 32 12.55 10.70 -8.57
C ARG A 32 12.03 9.28 -8.39
N PHE A 33 10.72 9.14 -8.28
CA PHE A 33 10.08 7.86 -8.50
C PHE A 33 10.25 7.53 -9.99
N ALA A 34 10.96 6.44 -10.28
CA ALA A 34 11.09 5.94 -11.64
C ALA A 34 9.69 5.61 -12.13
N ARG A 35 9.28 6.32 -13.19
CA ARG A 35 8.00 6.10 -13.85
C ARG A 35 8.20 4.91 -14.79
N VAL A 36 7.80 3.72 -14.36
CA VAL A 36 7.94 2.52 -15.20
C VAL A 36 6.84 2.50 -16.27
N SER A 37 7.25 2.19 -17.49
CA SER A 37 6.46 2.26 -18.71
C SER A 37 5.54 1.04 -18.83
N LEU A 38 4.22 1.29 -18.91
CA LEU A 38 3.20 0.26 -18.99
C LEU A 38 3.07 -0.32 -20.42
N ARG A 39 3.38 -1.60 -20.60
CA ARG A 39 2.75 -2.45 -21.64
C ARG A 39 1.98 -3.60 -20.99
N ALA A 40 0.72 -3.75 -21.41
CA ALA A 40 -0.33 -4.50 -20.73
C ALA A 40 -0.31 -6.00 -21.01
N ALA A 41 -0.52 -6.80 -19.96
CA ALA A 41 -0.94 -8.21 -20.00
C ALA A 41 -2.19 -8.38 -19.13
N ARG A 42 -3.16 -9.19 -19.60
CA ARG A 42 -4.61 -9.15 -19.28
C ARG A 42 -5.11 -10.21 -18.30
N VAL A 43 -4.39 -10.55 -17.22
CA VAL A 43 -4.88 -11.58 -16.27
C VAL A 43 -4.95 -10.97 -14.87
N SER A 44 -6.07 -11.15 -14.16
CA SER A 44 -6.28 -10.60 -12.82
C SER A 44 -5.36 -11.29 -11.78
N PRO A 45 -5.08 -10.67 -10.61
CA PRO A 45 -4.24 -11.30 -9.58
C PRO A 45 -4.85 -12.60 -9.04
N ARG A 46 -6.20 -12.68 -8.98
CA ARG A 46 -6.93 -13.86 -8.52
C ARG A 46 -6.72 -15.07 -9.42
N GLU A 47 -6.81 -14.89 -10.74
CA GLU A 47 -6.62 -15.97 -11.71
C GLU A 47 -5.20 -16.53 -11.67
N ARG A 48 -4.21 -15.70 -11.33
CA ARG A 48 -2.81 -16.12 -11.27
C ARG A 48 -2.46 -16.88 -10.00
N LEU A 49 -3.14 -16.59 -8.88
CA LEU A 49 -2.90 -17.28 -7.61
C LEU A 49 -3.62 -18.63 -7.51
N GLY A 50 -4.60 -18.90 -8.38
CA GLY A 50 -5.44 -20.10 -8.33
C GLY A 50 -6.31 -20.18 -7.05
N ARG A 51 -6.28 -19.14 -6.21
CA ARG A 51 -7.02 -19.02 -4.96
C ARG A 51 -7.48 -17.56 -4.77
N PRO A 52 -8.51 -17.32 -3.94
CA PRO A 52 -8.89 -15.96 -3.56
C PRO A 52 -7.70 -15.20 -2.96
N LEU A 53 -7.61 -13.92 -3.30
CA LEU A 53 -6.61 -13.02 -2.73
C LEU A 53 -6.90 -12.80 -1.24
N THR A 54 -5.89 -13.00 -0.39
CA THR A 54 -5.96 -12.81 1.06
C THR A 54 -5.11 -11.62 1.50
N VAL A 55 -5.29 -11.17 2.75
CA VAL A 55 -4.52 -10.05 3.32
C VAL A 55 -3.01 -10.37 3.37
N VAL A 56 -2.65 -11.65 3.50
CA VAL A 56 -1.26 -12.12 3.55
C VAL A 56 -0.54 -11.92 2.20
N ASP A 57 -1.29 -11.89 1.09
CA ASP A 57 -0.72 -11.71 -0.25
C ASP A 57 -0.39 -10.23 -0.54
N VAL A 58 -1.01 -9.29 0.18
CA VAL A 58 -0.93 -7.85 -0.08
C VAL A 58 0.49 -7.27 0.08
N PRO A 59 1.26 -7.58 1.14
CA PRO A 59 2.63 -7.07 1.27
C PRO A 59 3.52 -7.46 0.10
N GLY A 60 3.47 -8.72 -0.36
CA GLY A 60 4.27 -9.19 -1.50
C GLY A 60 3.85 -8.56 -2.82
N ILE A 61 2.57 -8.20 -2.98
CA ILE A 61 2.06 -7.51 -4.18
C ILE A 61 2.44 -6.03 -4.18
N LEU A 62 2.39 -5.36 -3.02
CA LEU A 62 2.68 -3.92 -2.91
C LEU A 62 4.18 -3.62 -2.88
N CYS A 63 4.94 -4.45 -2.17
CA CYS A 63 6.37 -4.23 -1.94
C CYS A 63 7.25 -5.06 -2.88
N GLY A 64 6.68 -6.02 -3.60
CA GLY A 64 7.43 -6.99 -4.41
C GLY A 64 8.09 -8.08 -3.56
N PRO A 65 8.86 -8.98 -4.20
CA PRO A 65 9.62 -10.03 -3.51
C PRO A 65 10.69 -9.43 -2.60
N GLN A 66 11.03 -10.13 -1.51
CA GLN A 66 12.13 -9.71 -0.64
C GLN A 66 13.46 -9.85 -1.39
N ARG A 67 14.46 -9.09 -0.95
CA ARG A 67 15.76 -9.09 -1.62
C ARG A 67 16.44 -10.46 -1.52
N GLU A 68 16.20 -11.16 -0.42
CA GLU A 68 16.71 -12.48 -0.09
C GLU A 68 16.07 -13.58 -0.96
N ASP A 69 14.86 -13.33 -1.46
CA ASP A 69 14.10 -14.26 -2.32
C ASP A 69 14.40 -14.07 -3.82
N LEU A 70 15.18 -13.05 -4.18
CA LEU A 70 15.54 -12.79 -5.57
C LEU A 70 16.63 -13.76 -6.03
N PRO A 71 16.51 -14.31 -7.26
CA PRO A 71 17.53 -15.17 -7.82
C PRO A 71 18.86 -14.40 -8.00
N ALA A 72 19.96 -15.14 -7.87
CA ALA A 72 21.30 -14.59 -8.04
C ALA A 72 21.61 -14.24 -9.50
N ASP A 73 21.00 -14.97 -10.44
CA ASP A 73 21.11 -14.68 -11.86
C ASP A 73 20.41 -13.35 -12.21
N GLN A 74 21.09 -12.53 -13.01
CA GLN A 74 20.60 -11.18 -13.32
C GLN A 74 19.37 -11.20 -14.24
N LEU A 75 19.29 -12.15 -15.16
CA LEU A 75 18.16 -12.27 -16.08
C LEU A 75 16.92 -12.77 -15.33
N GLU A 76 17.05 -13.83 -14.55
CA GLU A 76 15.98 -14.34 -13.71
C GLU A 76 15.49 -13.29 -12.71
N ARG A 77 16.42 -12.49 -12.15
CA ARG A 77 16.07 -11.40 -11.25
C ARG A 77 15.26 -10.31 -11.94
N ALA A 78 15.64 -9.94 -13.16
CA ALA A 78 14.89 -8.97 -13.94
C ALA A 78 13.47 -9.47 -14.25
N ILE A 79 13.33 -10.77 -14.57
CA ILE A 79 12.03 -11.41 -14.80
C ILE A 79 11.18 -11.37 -13.53
N ALA A 80 11.71 -11.79 -12.38
CA ALA A 80 10.99 -11.79 -11.11
C ALA A 80 10.50 -10.39 -10.71
N LEU A 81 11.32 -9.36 -10.95
CA LEU A 81 10.95 -7.97 -10.68
C LEU A 81 9.86 -7.47 -11.65
N GLN A 82 9.95 -7.82 -12.93
CA GLN A 82 8.93 -7.48 -13.92
C GLN A 82 7.58 -8.15 -13.58
N GLU A 83 7.59 -9.41 -13.17
CA GLU A 83 6.38 -10.11 -12.73
C GLU A 83 5.76 -9.47 -11.49
N ALA A 84 6.59 -9.05 -10.52
CA ALA A 84 6.13 -8.31 -9.35
C ALA A 84 5.46 -6.99 -9.74
N GLU A 85 6.05 -6.23 -10.66
CA GLU A 85 5.46 -4.99 -11.18
C GLU A 85 4.12 -5.24 -11.87
N GLU A 86 4.02 -6.28 -12.71
CA GLU A 86 2.76 -6.64 -13.34
C GLU A 86 1.69 -7.02 -12.31
N SER A 87 2.08 -7.74 -11.26
CA SER A 87 1.21 -8.10 -10.14
C SER A 87 0.61 -6.87 -9.49
N PHE A 88 1.47 -5.90 -9.17
CA PHE A 88 1.08 -4.64 -8.57
C PHE A 88 0.10 -3.87 -9.46
N ARG A 89 0.40 -3.75 -10.76
CA ARG A 89 -0.49 -3.07 -11.73
C ARG A 89 -1.88 -3.71 -11.78
N ARG A 90 -1.93 -5.04 -11.79
CA ARG A 90 -3.19 -5.79 -11.84
C ARG A 90 -3.99 -5.61 -10.55
N PHE A 91 -3.32 -5.62 -9.40
CA PHE A 91 -3.94 -5.33 -8.11
C PHE A 91 -4.50 -3.90 -8.05
N TYR A 92 -3.71 -2.92 -8.47
CA TYR A 92 -4.15 -1.52 -8.51
C TYR A 92 -5.41 -1.36 -9.37
N LYS A 93 -5.40 -1.92 -10.59
CA LYS A 93 -6.55 -1.87 -11.49
C LYS A 93 -7.81 -2.49 -10.87
N MET A 94 -7.68 -3.64 -10.22
CA MET A 94 -8.79 -4.28 -9.52
C MET A 94 -9.35 -3.41 -8.39
N VAL A 95 -8.48 -2.79 -7.59
CA VAL A 95 -8.90 -1.88 -6.51
C VAL A 95 -9.61 -0.65 -7.07
N GLU A 96 -9.05 -0.05 -8.12
CA GLU A 96 -9.64 1.11 -8.81
C GLU A 96 -11.02 0.79 -9.38
N GLU A 97 -11.19 -0.35 -10.04
CA GLU A 97 -12.48 -0.81 -10.58
C GLU A 97 -13.52 -1.00 -9.47
N ILE A 98 -13.15 -1.65 -8.35
CA ILE A 98 -14.07 -1.89 -7.22
C ILE A 98 -14.49 -0.56 -6.56
N LEU A 99 -13.53 0.34 -6.30
CA LEU A 99 -13.84 1.60 -5.64
C LEU A 99 -14.70 2.52 -6.53
N THR A 100 -14.43 2.53 -7.84
CA THR A 100 -15.23 3.27 -8.82
C THR A 100 -16.66 2.72 -8.87
N LEU A 101 -16.81 1.40 -8.91
CA LEU A 101 -18.15 0.77 -8.90
C LEU A 101 -18.92 1.12 -7.62
N LYS A 102 -18.27 1.00 -6.46
CA LYS A 102 -18.87 1.36 -5.17
C LYS A 102 -19.30 2.82 -5.10
N GLU A 103 -18.52 3.73 -5.68
CA GLU A 103 -18.90 5.15 -5.75
C GLU A 103 -20.18 5.36 -6.56
N VAL A 104 -20.28 4.70 -7.72
CA VAL A 104 -21.46 4.80 -8.59
C VAL A 104 -22.70 4.23 -7.89
N GLU A 105 -22.58 3.07 -7.25
CA GLU A 105 -23.66 2.44 -6.50
C GLU A 105 -24.12 3.31 -5.32
N GLU A 106 -23.18 3.88 -4.57
CA GLU A 106 -23.47 4.78 -3.46
C GLU A 106 -24.20 6.04 -3.93
N ARG A 107 -23.74 6.66 -5.03
CA ARG A 107 -24.41 7.83 -5.62
C ARG A 107 -25.84 7.50 -6.04
N ALA A 108 -26.07 6.32 -6.62
CA ALA A 108 -27.41 5.88 -7.00
C ALA A 108 -28.32 5.68 -5.78
N ARG A 109 -27.79 5.09 -4.70
CA ARG A 109 -28.53 4.93 -3.44
C ARG A 109 -28.93 6.29 -2.84
N GLN A 110 -27.99 7.23 -2.77
CA GLN A 110 -28.25 8.58 -2.24
C GLN A 110 -29.28 9.34 -3.08
N ALA A 111 -29.24 9.22 -4.41
CA ALA A 111 -30.22 9.84 -5.29
C ALA A 111 -31.63 9.26 -5.07
N ALA A 112 -31.74 7.94 -4.88
CA ALA A 112 -33.01 7.29 -4.57
C ALA A 112 -33.55 7.71 -3.18
N GLU A 113 -32.69 7.75 -2.16
CA GLU A 113 -33.05 8.22 -0.81
C GLU A 113 -33.52 9.69 -0.84
N ALA A 114 -32.83 10.55 -1.60
CA ALA A 114 -33.23 11.96 -1.76
C ALA A 114 -34.57 12.11 -2.49
N ALA A 115 -34.83 11.31 -3.53
CA ALA A 115 -36.11 11.32 -4.24
C ALA A 115 -37.29 10.94 -3.33
N VAL A 116 -37.11 9.95 -2.44
CA VAL A 116 -38.15 9.53 -1.48
C VAL A 116 -38.39 10.57 -0.38
N LEU A 117 -37.41 11.42 -0.04
CA LEU A 117 -37.57 12.48 0.98
C LEU A 117 -38.32 13.71 0.43
N HIS A 118 -38.40 13.85 -0.88
CA HIS A 118 -39.00 15.02 -1.56
C HIS A 118 -40.40 14.74 -2.15
N ASP A 119 -40.91 13.52 -2.05
CA ASP A 119 -42.32 13.13 -2.26
C ASP A 119 -43.09 13.12 -0.92
#